data_AF-A0A6I6GXQ7-F1
#
_entry.id   AF-A0A6I6GXQ7-F1
#
_cell.length_a   1.000
_cell.length_b   1.000
_cell.length_c   1.000
_cell.angle_alpha   90.00
_cell.angle_beta   90.00
_cell.angle_gamma   90.00
#
_symmetry.space_group_name_H-M   'P 1'
#
loop_
_entity.id
_entity.type
_entity.pdbx_description
1 polymer ?
#
loop_
_entity_poly.entity_id
_entity_poly.type
_entity_poly.pdbx_seq_one_letter_code
_entity_poly.pdbx_strand_id
1 'polypeptide(L)'
;MKKSEIIALSAIVVGSFLTGVVWAPAISEPSKLKDVLEASSFIATILACGVAASALASWKHQFRYTERYARLATLKDAATDLHLYRGYLLAIGRACDTMLRGDLVEPELAKEIDDRRTTLLDTFAAYRKSWTSAVGFLTLAEESSYSGAPEVFLSLFMARSKEIYAAAEEALNSGCHKGYHEVFKASDTEAKELYARTVSFLDSLLSEKL
;
A
#
# COMPACT_ATOMS: atom_id res chain seq x y z
N MET A 1 15.49 -1.66 -25.96
CA MET A 1 14.20 -1.89 -26.64
C MET A 1 13.24 -2.55 -25.68
N LYS A 2 12.03 -2.01 -25.54
CA LYS A 2 10.98 -2.62 -24.73
C LYS A 2 10.47 -3.88 -25.44
N LYS A 3 10.02 -4.91 -24.71
CA LYS A 3 9.47 -6.15 -25.31
C LYS A 3 8.38 -5.87 -26.34
N SER A 4 7.59 -4.82 -26.15
CA SER A 4 6.56 -4.36 -27.09
C SER A 4 7.12 -3.90 -28.44
N GLU A 5 8.29 -3.24 -28.45
CA GLU A 5 8.95 -2.81 -29.68
C GLU A 5 9.48 -4.00 -30.46
N ILE A 6 9.99 -5.03 -29.77
CA ILE A 6 10.49 -6.27 -30.39
C ILE A 6 9.34 -7.04 -31.04
N ILE A 7 8.17 -7.12 -30.38
CA ILE A 7 6.98 -7.79 -30.91
C ILE A 7 6.39 -7.03 -32.10
N ALA A 8 6.35 -5.70 -32.04
CA ALA A 8 5.91 -4.89 -33.17
C ALA A 8 6.87 -5.03 -34.37
N LEU A 9 8.18 -5.01 -34.12
CA LEU A 9 9.18 -5.18 -35.18
C LEU A 9 9.10 -6.58 -35.80
N SER A 10 8.94 -7.63 -34.99
CA SER A 10 8.81 -9.00 -35.49
C SER A 10 7.51 -9.19 -36.27
N ALA A 11 6.40 -8.60 -35.83
CA ALA A 11 5.14 -8.60 -36.58
C ALA A 11 5.28 -7.87 -37.93
N ILE A 12 5.99 -6.74 -37.98
CA ILE A 12 6.25 -6.01 -39.22
C ILE A 12 7.15 -6.83 -40.15
N VAL A 13 8.25 -7.39 -39.65
CA VAL A 13 9.22 -8.17 -40.45
C VAL A 13 8.61 -9.47 -40.97
N VAL A 14 7.92 -10.23 -40.11
CA VAL A 14 7.25 -11.48 -40.50
C VAL A 14 6.05 -11.19 -41.41
N GLY A 15 5.28 -10.14 -41.11
CA GLY A 15 4.16 -9.71 -41.95
C GLY A 15 4.59 -9.30 -43.35
N SER A 16 5.65 -8.49 -43.47
CA SER A 16 6.22 -8.05 -44.76
C SER A 16 6.90 -9.19 -45.52
N PHE A 17 7.56 -10.12 -44.83
CA PHE A 17 8.11 -11.33 -45.45
C PHE A 17 7.01 -12.25 -46.00
N LEU A 18 5.97 -12.53 -45.21
CA LEU A 18 4.85 -13.37 -45.64
C LEU A 18 4.05 -12.74 -46.78
N THR A 19 3.82 -11.42 -46.77
CA THR A 19 3.20 -10.74 -47.91
C THR A 19 4.08 -10.81 -49.16
N GLY A 20 5.40 -10.64 -49.04
CA GLY A 20 6.32 -10.81 -50.17
C GLY A 20 6.31 -12.23 -50.76
N VAL A 21 6.31 -13.26 -49.90
CA VAL A 21 6.28 -14.67 -50.33
C VAL A 21 4.94 -15.08 -50.94
N VAL A 22 3.82 -14.59 -50.37
CA VAL A 22 2.46 -14.88 -50.86
C VAL A 22 2.14 -14.16 -52.18
N TRP A 23 2.75 -12.99 -52.44
CA TRP A 23 2.58 -12.26 -53.69
C TRP A 23 3.47 -12.76 -54.84
N ALA A 24 4.58 -13.46 -54.55
CA ALA A 24 5.50 -13.96 -55.58
C ALA A 24 4.81 -14.81 -56.69
N PRO A 25 3.83 -15.69 -56.41
CA PRO A 25 3.14 -16.47 -57.44
C PRO A 25 2.07 -15.67 -58.22
N ALA A 26 1.51 -14.61 -57.63
CA ALA A 26 0.49 -13.77 -58.26
C ALA A 26 1.04 -12.93 -59.43
N ILE A 27 2.35 -12.66 -59.41
CA ILE A 27 3.06 -11.95 -60.49
C ILE A 27 3.25 -12.86 -61.72
N SER A 28 3.26 -14.18 -61.53
CA SER A 28 3.48 -15.16 -62.61
C SER A 28 2.19 -15.73 -63.24
N GLU A 29 1.08 -15.85 -62.50
CA GLU A 29 -0.18 -16.39 -63.02
C GLU A 29 -1.41 -15.66 -62.44
N PRO A 30 -2.17 -14.88 -63.25
CA PRO A 30 -3.32 -14.11 -62.78
C PRO A 30 -4.53 -14.99 -62.38
N SER A 31 -4.55 -16.28 -62.74
CA SER A 31 -5.60 -17.22 -62.32
C SER A 31 -5.54 -17.60 -60.84
N LYS A 32 -4.40 -17.38 -60.15
CA LYS A 32 -4.19 -17.71 -58.72
C LYS A 32 -4.37 -16.53 -57.78
N LEU A 33 -4.74 -15.37 -58.31
CA LEU A 33 -4.81 -14.10 -57.58
C LEU A 33 -5.87 -14.11 -56.46
N LYS A 34 -6.96 -14.85 -56.66
CA LYS A 34 -8.01 -15.07 -55.65
C LYS A 34 -7.49 -15.82 -54.43
N ASP A 35 -6.80 -16.95 -54.63
CA ASP A 35 -6.28 -17.79 -53.55
C ASP A 35 -5.19 -17.04 -52.76
N VAL A 36 -4.39 -16.22 -53.45
CA VAL A 36 -3.37 -15.34 -52.83
C VAL A 36 -4.03 -14.25 -51.97
N LEU A 37 -5.10 -13.63 -52.45
CA LEU A 37 -5.87 -12.65 -51.68
C LEU A 37 -6.53 -13.29 -50.45
N GLU A 38 -7.13 -14.47 -50.59
CA GLU A 38 -7.73 -15.22 -49.47
C GLU A 38 -6.67 -15.59 -48.42
N ALA A 39 -5.52 -16.13 -48.84
CA ALA A 39 -4.41 -16.46 -47.95
C ALA A 39 -3.84 -15.23 -47.22
N SER A 40 -3.69 -14.10 -47.94
CA SER A 40 -3.24 -12.84 -47.35
C SER A 40 -4.24 -12.29 -46.34
N SER A 41 -5.54 -12.42 -46.58
CA SER A 41 -6.59 -12.01 -45.63
C SER A 41 -6.57 -12.86 -44.36
N PHE A 42 -6.31 -14.17 -44.50
CA PHE A 42 -6.18 -15.09 -43.37
C PHE A 42 -4.97 -14.74 -42.51
N ILE A 43 -3.81 -14.51 -43.13
CA ILE A 43 -2.57 -14.11 -42.43
C ILE A 43 -2.77 -12.75 -41.73
N ALA A 44 -3.37 -11.79 -42.41
CA ALA A 44 -3.67 -10.48 -41.83
C ALA A 44 -4.59 -10.60 -40.60
N THR A 45 -5.60 -11.48 -40.66
CA THR A 45 -6.52 -11.73 -39.54
C THR A 45 -5.80 -12.39 -38.36
N ILE A 46 -4.93 -13.36 -38.60
CA ILE A 46 -4.13 -14.00 -37.54
C ILE A 46 -3.20 -12.99 -36.85
N LEU A 47 -2.52 -12.14 -37.63
CA LEU A 47 -1.67 -11.08 -37.10
C LEU A 47 -2.49 -10.06 -36.29
N ALA A 48 -3.65 -9.66 -36.78
CA ALA A 48 -4.55 -8.75 -36.07
C ALA A 48 -5.01 -9.34 -34.73
N CYS A 49 -5.39 -10.63 -34.70
CA CYS A 49 -5.73 -11.34 -33.47
C CYS A 49 -4.56 -11.42 -32.48
N GLY A 50 -3.34 -11.69 -32.96
CA GLY A 50 -2.14 -11.71 -32.13
C GLY A 50 -1.83 -10.35 -31.50
N VAL A 51 -1.93 -9.28 -32.29
CA VAL A 51 -1.77 -7.90 -31.79
C VAL A 51 -2.87 -7.56 -30.79
N ALA A 52 -4.13 -7.89 -31.07
CA ALA A 52 -5.25 -7.66 -30.15
C ALA A 52 -5.07 -8.39 -28.82
N ALA A 53 -4.65 -9.67 -28.83
CA ALA A 53 -4.34 -10.42 -27.62
C ALA A 53 -3.20 -9.79 -26.81
N SER A 54 -2.14 -9.34 -27.49
CA SER A 54 -1.01 -8.66 -26.84
C SER A 54 -1.43 -7.31 -26.22
N ALA A 55 -2.26 -6.54 -26.92
CA ALA A 55 -2.81 -5.29 -26.44
C ALA A 55 -3.71 -5.52 -25.22
N LEU A 56 -4.56 -6.55 -25.26
CA LEU A 56 -5.43 -6.93 -24.13
C LEU A 56 -4.61 -7.33 -22.89
N ALA A 57 -3.53 -8.10 -23.09
CA ALA A 57 -2.62 -8.49 -22.00
C ALA A 57 -1.90 -7.28 -21.41
N SER A 58 -1.40 -6.37 -22.26
CA SER A 58 -0.75 -5.13 -21.80
C SER A 58 -1.75 -4.21 -21.08
N TRP A 59 -3.00 -4.17 -21.54
CA TRP A 59 -4.05 -3.35 -20.95
C TRP A 59 -4.45 -3.86 -19.56
N LYS A 60 -4.63 -5.17 -19.40
CA LYS A 60 -4.86 -5.82 -18.10
C LYS A 60 -3.74 -5.51 -17.10
N HIS A 61 -2.51 -5.53 -17.58
CA HIS A 61 -1.33 -5.23 -16.77
C HIS A 61 -1.28 -3.76 -16.35
N GLN A 62 -1.58 -2.82 -17.27
CA GLN A 62 -1.70 -1.40 -16.95
C GLN A 62 -2.76 -1.13 -15.89
N PHE A 63 -3.98 -1.68 -16.02
CA PHE A 63 -5.03 -1.47 -15.01
C PHE A 63 -4.67 -2.01 -13.64
N ARG A 64 -4.05 -3.19 -13.58
CA ARG A 64 -3.60 -3.76 -12.31
C ARG A 64 -2.62 -2.82 -11.60
N TYR A 65 -1.77 -2.13 -12.36
CA TYR A 65 -0.86 -1.13 -11.79
C TYR A 65 -1.56 0.12 -11.31
N THR A 66 -2.48 0.68 -12.11
CA THR A 66 -3.24 1.85 -11.71
C THR A 66 -4.05 1.58 -10.46
N GLU A 67 -4.67 0.39 -10.38
CA GLU A 67 -5.43 -0.03 -9.21
C GLU A 67 -4.52 -0.29 -8.00
N ARG A 68 -3.40 -1.02 -8.17
CA ARG A 68 -2.40 -1.20 -7.11
C ARG A 68 -1.96 0.14 -6.54
N TYR A 69 -1.57 1.09 -7.39
CA TYR A 69 -1.13 2.41 -6.96
C TYR A 69 -2.23 3.16 -6.21
N ALA A 70 -3.47 3.16 -6.73
CA ALA A 70 -4.60 3.82 -6.08
C ALA A 70 -4.90 3.23 -4.69
N ARG A 71 -4.84 1.89 -4.54
CA ARG A 71 -5.04 1.23 -3.25
C ARG A 71 -3.91 1.54 -2.26
N LEU A 72 -2.66 1.51 -2.71
CA LEU A 72 -1.50 1.85 -1.88
C LEU A 72 -1.50 3.34 -1.47
N ALA A 73 -1.91 4.24 -2.37
CA ALA A 73 -2.05 5.66 -2.05
C ALA A 73 -3.14 5.89 -0.98
N THR A 74 -4.28 5.22 -1.12
CA THR A 74 -5.36 5.27 -0.11
C THR A 74 -4.92 4.67 1.24
N LEU A 75 -4.14 3.60 1.20
CA LEU A 75 -3.55 3.01 2.40
C LEU A 75 -2.56 3.96 3.07
N LYS A 76 -1.68 4.60 2.30
CA LYS A 76 -0.74 5.60 2.81
C LYS A 76 -1.47 6.75 3.48
N ASP A 77 -2.49 7.29 2.82
CA ASP A 77 -3.30 8.38 3.37
C ASP A 77 -3.86 8.00 4.75
N ALA A 78 -4.53 6.85 4.85
CA ALA A 78 -5.03 6.35 6.12
C ALA A 78 -3.91 6.03 7.14
N ALA A 79 -2.73 5.62 6.68
CA ALA A 79 -1.57 5.39 7.55
C ALA A 79 -1.00 6.69 8.12
N THR A 80 -1.12 7.81 7.39
CA THR A 80 -0.65 9.10 7.91
C THR A 80 -1.42 9.53 9.15
N ASP A 81 -2.72 9.21 9.24
CA ASP A 81 -3.56 9.49 10.41
C ASP A 81 -3.16 8.68 11.65
N LEU A 82 -2.38 7.59 11.51
CA LEU A 82 -1.91 6.80 12.65
C LEU A 82 -0.97 7.59 13.58
N HIS A 83 -0.46 8.74 13.14
CA HIS A 83 0.28 9.67 14.02
C HIS A 83 -0.56 10.12 15.23
N LEU A 84 -1.90 10.08 15.13
CA LEU A 84 -2.82 10.41 16.22
C LEU A 84 -2.65 9.48 17.43
N TYR A 85 -2.14 8.25 17.23
CA TYR A 85 -1.83 7.33 18.33
C TYR A 85 -0.84 7.96 19.32
N ARG A 86 0.20 8.62 18.80
CA ARG A 86 1.17 9.33 19.63
C ARG A 86 0.51 10.48 20.40
N GLY A 87 -0.37 11.23 19.74
CA GLY A 87 -1.15 12.30 20.39
C GLY A 87 -2.00 11.80 21.55
N TYR A 88 -2.59 10.61 21.41
CA TYR A 88 -3.32 9.95 22.49
C TYR A 88 -2.41 9.54 23.67
N LEU A 89 -1.25 8.93 23.40
CA LEU A 89 -0.29 8.58 24.46
C LEU A 89 0.20 9.83 25.22
N LEU A 90 0.49 10.92 24.50
CA LEU A 90 0.90 12.20 25.12
C LEU A 90 -0.21 12.79 26.01
N ALA A 91 -1.48 12.63 25.65
CA ALA A 91 -2.60 13.06 26.49
C ALA A 91 -2.68 12.25 27.79
N ILE A 92 -2.52 10.92 27.71
CA ILE A 92 -2.42 10.05 28.89
C ILE A 92 -1.23 10.47 29.76
N GLY A 93 -0.05 10.65 29.17
CA GLY A 93 1.16 11.07 29.89
C GLY A 93 0.96 12.39 30.66
N ARG A 94 0.29 13.37 30.04
CA ARG A 94 -0.07 14.62 30.73
C ARG A 94 -0.98 14.38 31.94
N ALA A 95 -1.98 13.51 31.81
CA ALA A 95 -2.86 13.19 32.93
C ALA A 95 -2.10 12.48 34.07
N CYS A 96 -1.24 11.50 33.74
CA CYS A 96 -0.38 10.83 34.70
C CYS A 96 0.59 11.81 35.39
N ASP A 97 1.19 12.74 34.65
CA ASP A 97 2.07 13.78 35.20
C ASP A 97 1.32 14.69 36.19
N THR A 98 0.07 15.05 35.89
CA THR A 98 -0.78 15.82 36.81
C THR A 98 -1.06 15.04 38.09
N MET A 99 -1.43 13.75 37.97
CA MET A 99 -1.64 12.89 39.14
C MET A 99 -0.39 12.78 40.01
N LEU A 100 0.78 12.60 39.40
CA LEU A 100 2.07 12.47 40.10
C LEU A 100 2.52 13.75 40.82
N ARG A 101 1.98 14.91 40.47
CA ARG A 101 2.20 16.17 41.22
C ARG A 101 1.30 16.29 42.45
N GLY A 102 0.34 15.38 42.62
CA GLY A 102 -0.69 15.45 43.65
C GLY A 102 -1.89 16.32 43.26
N ASP A 103 -1.95 16.77 42.01
CA ASP A 103 -3.05 17.58 41.49
C ASP A 103 -4.20 16.67 41.01
N LEU A 104 -5.43 17.18 41.10
CA LEU A 104 -6.59 16.53 40.49
C LEU A 104 -6.53 16.69 38.97
N VAL A 105 -6.76 15.60 38.24
CA VAL A 105 -6.88 15.65 36.78
C VAL A 105 -8.09 16.50 36.40
N GLU A 106 -7.84 17.57 35.65
CA GLU A 106 -8.88 18.47 35.19
C GLU A 106 -9.91 17.73 34.31
N PRO A 107 -11.22 17.99 34.47
CA PRO A 107 -12.25 17.34 33.65
C PRO A 107 -12.06 17.53 32.14
N GLU A 108 -11.47 18.65 31.73
CA GLU A 108 -11.16 18.95 30.33
C GLU A 108 -10.13 17.99 29.75
N LEU A 109 -9.09 17.65 30.53
CA LEU A 109 -8.05 16.70 30.11
C LEU A 109 -8.59 15.27 30.02
N ALA A 110 -9.45 14.88 30.97
CA ALA A 110 -10.14 13.59 30.91
C ALA A 110 -11.00 13.47 29.65
N LYS A 111 -11.77 14.52 29.33
CA LYS A 111 -12.55 14.59 28.09
C LYS A 111 -11.67 14.55 26.84
N GLU A 112 -10.54 15.28 26.83
CA GLU A 112 -9.59 15.26 25.71
C GLU A 112 -9.07 13.83 25.42
N ILE A 113 -8.77 13.05 26.47
CA ILE A 113 -8.32 11.66 26.33
C ILE A 113 -9.40 10.80 25.67
N ASP A 114 -10.65 10.92 26.11
CA ASP A 114 -11.78 10.16 25.55
C ASP A 114 -12.10 10.56 24.10
N ASP A 115 -12.06 11.85 23.78
CA ASP A 115 -12.28 12.36 22.42
C ASP A 115 -11.17 11.86 21.47
N ARG A 116 -9.90 11.90 21.92
CA ARG A 116 -8.75 11.37 21.17
C ARG A 116 -8.83 9.85 21.01
N ARG A 117 -9.28 9.13 22.04
CA ARG A 117 -9.47 7.68 21.99
C ARG A 117 -10.50 7.31 20.94
N THR A 118 -11.64 7.99 20.92
CA THR A 118 -12.72 7.75 19.96
C THR A 118 -12.24 8.01 18.54
N THR A 119 -11.62 9.16 18.32
CA THR A 119 -11.02 9.52 17.01
C THR A 119 -10.01 8.48 16.56
N LEU A 120 -9.13 8.01 17.45
CA LEU A 120 -8.12 7.02 17.13
C LEU A 120 -8.72 5.66 16.74
N LEU A 121 -9.81 5.24 17.40
CA LEU A 121 -10.51 4.00 17.05
C LEU A 121 -11.13 4.10 15.65
N ASP A 122 -11.71 5.24 15.30
CA ASP A 122 -12.23 5.49 13.95
C ASP A 122 -11.10 5.47 12.91
N THR A 123 -9.94 6.08 13.23
CA THR A 123 -8.74 6.02 12.40
C THR A 123 -8.26 4.58 12.21
N PHE A 124 -8.21 3.76 13.26
CA PHE A 124 -7.84 2.34 13.13
C PHE A 124 -8.83 1.56 12.26
N ALA A 125 -10.13 1.85 12.35
CA ALA A 125 -11.13 1.22 11.51
C ALA A 125 -10.95 1.61 10.03
N ALA A 126 -10.71 2.90 9.74
CA ALA A 126 -10.44 3.39 8.40
C ALA A 126 -9.15 2.77 7.83
N TYR A 127 -8.08 2.76 8.61
CA TYR A 127 -6.81 2.16 8.24
C TYR A 127 -6.93 0.66 7.96
N ARG A 128 -7.64 -0.10 8.82
CA ARG A 128 -7.91 -1.53 8.60
C ARG A 128 -8.69 -1.79 7.31
N LYS A 129 -9.68 -0.95 7.01
CA LYS A 129 -10.45 -1.04 5.76
C LYS A 129 -9.53 -0.83 4.54
N SER A 130 -8.69 0.20 4.58
CA SER A 130 -7.71 0.47 3.51
C SER A 130 -6.70 -0.66 3.37
N TRP A 131 -6.19 -1.19 4.49
CA TRP A 131 -5.26 -2.33 4.52
C TRP A 131 -5.84 -3.56 3.82
N THR A 132 -7.08 -3.93 4.16
CA THR A 132 -7.77 -5.10 3.58
C THR A 132 -7.91 -4.97 2.07
N SER A 133 -8.10 -3.75 1.56
CA SER A 133 -8.18 -3.51 0.12
C SER A 133 -6.82 -3.52 -0.60
N ALA A 134 -5.75 -3.14 0.11
CA ALA A 134 -4.40 -3.01 -0.45
C ALA A 134 -3.60 -4.31 -0.38
N VAL A 135 -3.80 -5.13 0.66
CA VAL A 135 -3.05 -6.38 0.87
C VAL A 135 -3.18 -7.35 -0.31
N GLY A 136 -4.34 -7.39 -0.98
CA GLY A 136 -4.55 -8.20 -2.17
C GLY A 136 -3.68 -7.81 -3.38
N PHE A 137 -3.03 -6.64 -3.34
CA PHE A 137 -2.11 -6.15 -4.35
C PHE A 137 -0.64 -6.22 -3.92
N LEU A 138 -0.36 -6.62 -2.67
CA LEU A 138 0.99 -6.88 -2.19
C LEU A 138 1.44 -8.28 -2.59
N THR A 139 2.74 -8.43 -2.82
CA THR A 139 3.38 -9.75 -2.87
C THR A 139 3.59 -10.29 -1.47
N LEU A 140 3.76 -11.61 -1.33
CA LEU A 140 4.06 -12.24 -0.03
C LEU A 140 5.34 -11.68 0.62
N ALA A 141 6.34 -11.29 -0.19
CA ALA A 141 7.57 -10.69 0.31
C ALA A 141 7.34 -9.28 0.86
N GLU A 142 6.52 -8.47 0.18
CA GLU A 142 6.15 -7.12 0.64
C GLU A 142 5.27 -7.19 1.89
N GLU A 143 4.28 -8.10 1.91
CA GLU A 143 3.40 -8.29 3.06
C GLU A 143 4.17 -8.75 4.31
N SER A 144 5.09 -9.72 4.17
CA SER A 144 5.92 -10.20 5.29
C SER A 144 6.92 -9.16 5.80
N SER A 145 7.32 -8.19 4.96
CA SER A 145 8.18 -7.08 5.34
C SER A 145 7.41 -5.92 5.99
N TYR A 146 6.07 -5.96 6.00
CA TYR A 146 5.24 -4.90 6.53
C TYR A 146 5.06 -5.01 8.04
N SER A 147 5.76 -4.17 8.79
CA SER A 147 5.64 -4.12 10.26
C SER A 147 4.39 -3.37 10.76
N GLY A 148 3.71 -2.63 9.88
CA GLY A 148 2.66 -1.69 10.23
C GLY A 148 1.23 -2.25 10.18
N ALA A 149 1.06 -3.58 10.24
CA ALA A 149 -0.28 -4.18 10.11
C ALA A 149 -1.26 -3.62 11.16
N PRO A 150 -2.57 -3.48 10.84
CA PRO A 150 -3.56 -2.92 11.77
C PRO A 150 -3.58 -3.59 13.15
N GLU A 151 -3.35 -4.90 13.19
CA GLU A 151 -3.30 -5.71 14.42
C GLU A 151 -2.14 -5.28 15.34
N VAL A 152 -1.01 -4.85 14.77
CA VAL A 152 0.15 -4.36 15.52
C VAL A 152 -0.20 -3.04 16.21
N PHE A 153 -0.78 -2.08 15.48
CA PHE A 153 -1.22 -0.82 16.08
C PHE A 153 -2.29 -1.01 17.15
N LEU A 154 -3.27 -1.88 16.90
CA LEU A 154 -4.35 -2.14 17.86
C LEU A 154 -3.83 -2.82 19.13
N SER A 155 -2.92 -3.79 19.00
CA SER A 155 -2.34 -4.47 20.16
C SER A 155 -1.49 -3.53 21.01
N LEU A 156 -0.65 -2.68 20.40
CA LEU A 156 0.13 -1.67 21.11
C LEU A 156 -0.75 -0.61 21.77
N PHE A 157 -1.82 -0.17 21.11
CA PHE A 157 -2.81 0.74 21.70
C PHE A 157 -3.42 0.16 22.99
N MET A 158 -3.81 -1.12 22.96
CA MET A 158 -4.41 -1.81 24.10
C MET A 158 -3.40 -2.07 25.24
N ALA A 159 -2.13 -2.33 24.91
CA ALA A 159 -1.09 -2.65 25.88
C ALA A 159 -0.47 -1.39 26.52
N ARG A 160 0.06 -0.47 25.71
CA ARG A 160 0.87 0.66 26.20
C ARG A 160 0.07 1.65 27.03
N SER A 161 -1.19 1.88 26.69
CA SER A 161 -2.05 2.74 27.52
C SER A 161 -2.17 2.20 28.95
N LYS A 162 -2.38 0.90 29.11
CA LYS A 162 -2.47 0.24 30.42
C LYS A 162 -1.14 0.24 31.17
N GLU A 163 -0.04 -0.03 30.46
CA GLU A 163 1.30 -0.02 31.06
C GLU A 163 1.69 1.36 31.59
N ILE A 164 1.37 2.43 30.86
CA ILE A 164 1.61 3.81 31.31
C ILE A 164 0.80 4.11 32.58
N TYR A 165 -0.49 3.77 32.61
CA TYR A 165 -1.31 3.96 33.80
C TYR A 165 -0.81 3.15 35.00
N ALA A 166 -0.44 1.89 34.79
CA ALA A 166 0.09 1.02 35.85
C ALA A 166 1.42 1.57 36.41
N ALA A 167 2.32 2.05 35.54
CA ALA A 167 3.58 2.64 35.96
C ALA A 167 3.37 3.97 36.71
N ALA A 168 2.36 4.77 36.34
CA ALA A 168 2.00 5.97 37.06
C ALA A 168 1.44 5.65 38.46
N GLU A 169 0.60 4.62 38.59
CA GLU A 169 0.06 4.16 39.87
C GLU A 169 1.18 3.63 40.79
N GLU A 170 2.13 2.85 40.27
CA GLU A 170 3.30 2.40 41.02
C GLU A 170 4.18 3.57 41.47
N ALA A 171 4.37 4.57 40.60
CA ALA A 171 5.13 5.77 40.93
C ALA A 171 4.44 6.60 42.05
N LEU A 172 3.11 6.69 42.05
CA LEU A 172 2.34 7.32 43.12
C LEU A 172 2.53 6.60 44.46
N ASN A 173 2.48 5.27 44.45
CA ASN A 173 2.59 4.46 45.67
C ASN A 173 4.03 4.43 46.24
N SER A 174 5.03 4.43 45.36
CA SER A 174 6.44 4.33 45.74
C SER A 174 7.13 5.68 45.96
N GLY A 175 6.57 6.77 45.43
CA GLY A 175 7.22 8.08 45.35
C GLY A 175 8.39 8.15 44.37
N CYS A 176 8.65 7.09 43.60
CA CYS A 176 9.75 7.02 42.63
C CYS A 176 9.22 7.13 41.19
N HIS A 177 9.48 8.27 40.54
CA HIS A 177 8.89 8.55 39.22
C HIS A 177 9.72 7.99 38.05
N LYS A 178 10.89 7.40 38.33
CA LYS A 178 11.84 6.96 37.30
C LYS A 178 11.25 5.86 36.40
N GLY A 179 10.60 4.85 36.99
CA GLY A 179 10.00 3.75 36.24
C GLY A 179 8.90 4.21 35.28
N TYR A 180 8.05 5.13 35.74
CA TYR A 180 7.03 5.76 34.90
C TYR A 180 7.63 6.49 33.69
N HIS A 181 8.64 7.35 33.90
CA HIS A 181 9.26 8.09 32.80
C HIS A 181 9.94 7.18 31.77
N GLU A 182 10.54 6.06 32.22
CA GLU A 182 11.13 5.06 31.33
C GLU A 182 10.07 4.37 30.47
N VAL A 183 8.96 3.91 31.07
CA VAL A 183 7.84 3.27 30.36
C VAL A 183 7.19 4.23 29.37
N PHE A 184 6.93 5.47 29.78
CA PHE A 184 6.33 6.48 28.91
C PHE A 184 7.23 6.81 27.71
N LYS A 185 8.52 7.05 27.96
CA LYS A 185 9.48 7.36 26.89
C LYS A 185 9.67 6.20 25.92
N ALA A 186 9.71 4.96 26.43
CA ALA A 186 9.78 3.77 25.59
C ALA A 186 8.54 3.66 24.69
N SER A 187 7.34 3.88 25.25
CA SER A 187 6.07 3.82 24.52
C SER A 187 5.96 4.92 23.45
N ASP A 188 6.34 6.17 23.75
CA ASP A 188 6.35 7.28 22.77
C ASP A 188 7.34 7.00 21.63
N THR A 189 8.52 6.47 21.96
CA THR A 189 9.56 6.13 20.98
C THR A 189 9.09 5.00 20.06
N GLU A 190 8.54 3.93 20.62
CA GLU A 190 8.01 2.80 19.84
C GLU A 190 6.88 3.24 18.91
N ALA A 191 5.92 4.05 19.40
CA ALA A 191 4.84 4.59 18.58
C ALA A 191 5.36 5.44 17.42
N LYS A 192 6.35 6.30 17.69
CA LYS A 192 7.00 7.14 16.67
C LYS A 192 7.74 6.32 15.62
N GLU A 193 8.52 5.33 16.05
CA GLU A 193 9.26 4.45 15.14
C GLU A 193 8.34 3.60 14.28
N LEU A 194 7.29 3.02 14.87
CA LEU A 194 6.32 2.21 14.14
C LEU A 194 5.62 3.04 13.06
N TYR A 195 5.16 4.25 13.41
CA TYR A 195 4.59 5.18 12.43
C TYR A 195 5.58 5.48 11.30
N ALA A 196 6.81 5.88 11.64
CA ALA A 196 7.82 6.25 10.64
C ALA A 196 8.15 5.08 9.70
N ARG A 197 8.33 3.87 10.24
CA ARG A 197 8.57 2.66 9.44
C ARG A 197 7.39 2.33 8.52
N THR A 198 6.17 2.46 9.03
CA THR A 198 4.94 2.18 8.27
C THR A 198 4.80 3.13 7.08
N VAL A 199 4.89 4.44 7.32
CA VAL A 199 4.76 5.44 6.25
C VAL A 199 5.93 5.34 5.27
N SER A 200 7.17 5.19 5.77
CA SER A 200 8.35 5.05 4.90
C SER A 200 8.28 3.81 4.00
N PHE A 201 7.73 2.70 4.50
CA PHE A 201 7.53 1.51 3.69
C PHE A 201 6.50 1.76 2.58
N LEU A 202 5.37 2.38 2.89
CA LEU A 202 4.36 2.72 1.88
C LEU A 202 4.88 3.73 0.86
N ASP A 203 5.68 4.70 1.29
CA ASP A 203 6.40 5.60 0.40
C ASP A 203 7.35 4.86 -0.53
N SER A 204 8.09 3.87 -0.01
CA SER A 204 9.00 3.05 -0.83
C SER A 204 8.23 2.32 -1.93
N LEU A 205 7.09 1.68 -1.60
CA LEU A 205 6.24 0.97 -2.57
C LEU A 205 5.60 1.89 -3.61
N LEU A 206 5.30 3.14 -3.25
CA LEU A 206 4.75 4.14 -4.17
C LEU A 206 5.84 4.81 -5.02
N SER A 207 7.08 4.85 -4.53
CA SER A 207 8.23 5.48 -5.18
C SER A 207 9.03 4.54 -6.08
N GLU A 208 8.97 3.23 -5.82
CA GLU A 208 9.45 2.22 -6.75
C GLU A 208 8.69 2.43 -8.05
N LYS A 209 9.39 3.03 -9.02
CA LYS A 209 8.87 3.25 -10.36
C LYS A 209 8.30 1.94 -10.88
N LEU A 210 6.98 1.94 -11.04
CA LEU A 210 6.29 1.23 -12.10
C LEU A 210 6.85 1.67 -13.46
#